data_AF-A0A317PVT5-F1
#
_entry.id   AF-A0A317PVT5-F1
#
_cell.length_a   1.000
_cell.length_b   1.000
_cell.length_c   1.000
_cell.angle_alpha   90.00
_cell.angle_beta   90.00
_cell.angle_gamma   90.00
#
_symmetry.space_group_name_H-M   'P 1'
#
loop_
_entity.id
_entity.type
_entity.pdbx_description
1 polymer ?
#
loop_
_entity_poly.entity_id
_entity_poly.type
_entity_poly.pdbx_seq_one_letter_code
_entity_poly.pdbx_strand_id
1 'polypeptide(L)'
;MLLHLLLFIMCFCAVPRFNSRYPLWLLGIFIGTLIFGIRVNYGNDFESYSESFYLSEIGVYFWGMADILYVFFIEVSPSFEFFIFVTTFLLFLSIALVGSALPRHERFFFICLYFLNPFIFLMQLSAIRQSIAISFVNFAAFLIIKNKNKLSFVLSSIASLAHSSAIVSAPALIVGSLLSERISKVYVAFFAFTSVILGLYLFPYLENFLLSIEQLSGYIHYLEEAEQGSLMSFVLSVMLLSFIIIRYDTIHKSVALLSIFGLIVKLISTNALMLSRIVMYFDVFILISFSFLLFKERSSWFGFWLFGVLTVTYIFRYIKFFVSQYWVMFHDLDVLLF
;
A
#
# COMPACT_ATOMS: atom_id res chain seq x y z
N MET A 1 4.62 -16.89 -15.88
CA MET A 1 3.99 -18.12 -15.34
C MET A 1 4.37 -18.39 -13.88
N LEU A 2 5.66 -18.37 -13.54
CA LEU A 2 6.16 -18.63 -12.18
C LEU A 2 5.60 -17.66 -11.12
N LEU A 3 5.57 -16.35 -11.40
CA LEU A 3 5.00 -15.35 -10.49
C LEU A 3 3.58 -15.73 -10.05
N HIS A 4 2.71 -16.09 -10.99
CA HIS A 4 1.32 -16.46 -10.71
C HIS A 4 1.21 -17.74 -9.89
N LEU A 5 2.06 -18.72 -10.16
CA LEU A 5 2.15 -19.94 -9.34
C LEU A 5 2.54 -19.60 -7.90
N LEU A 6 3.49 -18.70 -7.71
CA LEU A 6 3.95 -18.27 -6.40
C LEU A 6 2.86 -17.50 -5.64
N LEU A 7 2.18 -16.55 -6.29
CA LEU A 7 1.02 -15.85 -5.72
C LEU A 7 -0.07 -16.84 -5.30
N PHE A 8 -0.34 -17.85 -6.13
CA PHE A 8 -1.30 -18.91 -5.82
C PHE A 8 -0.86 -19.73 -4.59
N ILE A 9 0.41 -20.14 -4.52
CA ILE A 9 0.96 -20.87 -3.37
C ILE A 9 0.82 -20.04 -2.08
N MET A 10 1.15 -18.74 -2.13
CA MET A 10 1.02 -17.87 -0.96
C MET A 10 -0.44 -17.75 -0.48
N CYS A 11 -1.39 -17.61 -1.41
CA CYS A 11 -2.82 -17.59 -1.09
C CYS A 11 -3.30 -18.96 -0.55
N PHE A 12 -2.84 -20.06 -1.16
CA PHE A 12 -3.18 -21.42 -0.76
C PHE A 12 -2.69 -21.74 0.66
N CYS A 13 -1.46 -21.32 0.99
CA CYS A 13 -0.89 -21.41 2.33
C CYS A 13 -1.70 -20.65 3.37
N ALA A 14 -2.51 -19.66 2.98
CA ALA A 14 -3.37 -18.90 3.89
C ALA A 14 -4.76 -19.51 4.13
N VAL A 15 -5.12 -20.61 3.45
CA VAL A 15 -6.46 -21.22 3.56
C VAL A 15 -6.75 -21.63 5.01
N PRO A 16 -7.90 -21.22 5.60
CA PRO A 16 -8.16 -21.42 7.03
C PRO A 16 -8.09 -22.87 7.51
N ARG A 17 -8.51 -23.82 6.65
CA ARG A 17 -8.52 -25.26 6.96
C ARG A 17 -7.12 -25.81 7.23
N PHE A 18 -6.14 -25.40 6.43
CA PHE A 18 -4.75 -25.82 6.59
C PHE A 18 -4.06 -25.14 7.77
N ASN A 19 -4.57 -23.97 8.18
CA ASN A 19 -4.04 -23.17 9.28
C ASN A 19 -4.68 -23.45 10.64
N SER A 20 -5.33 -24.61 10.78
CA SER A 20 -5.98 -25.03 12.02
C SER A 20 -4.98 -25.48 13.10
N ARG A 21 -3.93 -26.21 12.67
CA ARG A 21 -2.89 -26.80 13.54
C ARG A 21 -1.51 -26.16 13.39
N TYR A 22 -1.13 -25.78 12.17
CA TYR A 22 0.16 -25.15 11.87
C TYR A 22 -0.04 -23.85 11.11
N PRO A 23 0.73 -22.78 11.38
CA PRO A 23 0.58 -21.50 10.71
C PRO A 23 1.25 -21.51 9.33
N LEU A 24 0.78 -22.35 8.41
CA LEU A 24 1.30 -22.48 7.03
C LEU A 24 1.30 -21.15 6.26
N TRP A 25 0.44 -20.21 6.62
CA TRP A 25 0.48 -18.87 6.05
C TRP A 25 1.83 -18.17 6.30
N LEU A 26 2.49 -18.40 7.44
CA LEU A 26 3.86 -17.90 7.70
C LEU A 26 4.89 -18.56 6.80
N LEU A 27 4.71 -19.84 6.47
CA LEU A 27 5.57 -20.52 5.49
C LEU A 27 5.41 -19.89 4.10
N GLY A 28 4.18 -19.54 3.70
CA GLY A 28 3.93 -18.79 2.47
C GLY A 28 4.64 -17.44 2.44
N ILE A 29 4.57 -16.67 3.55
CA ILE A 29 5.33 -15.42 3.71
C ILE A 29 6.84 -15.69 3.62
N PHE A 30 7.36 -16.68 4.32
CA PHE A 30 8.79 -17.01 4.33
C PHE A 30 9.30 -17.39 2.93
N ILE A 31 8.59 -18.27 2.22
CA ILE A 31 8.91 -18.64 0.84
C ILE A 31 8.90 -17.40 -0.07
N GLY A 32 7.89 -16.55 0.09
CA GLY A 32 7.81 -15.30 -0.65
C GLY A 32 8.99 -14.37 -0.35
N THR A 33 9.42 -14.23 0.90
CA THR A 33 10.63 -13.47 1.24
C THR A 33 11.87 -14.04 0.58
N LEU A 34 12.06 -15.36 0.61
CA LEU A 34 13.23 -15.98 -0.02
C LEU A 34 13.29 -15.73 -1.52
N ILE A 35 12.14 -15.81 -2.20
CA ILE A 35 12.09 -15.67 -3.66
C ILE A 35 12.15 -14.20 -4.07
N PHE A 36 11.35 -13.32 -3.46
CA PHE A 36 11.36 -11.90 -3.83
C PHE A 36 12.58 -11.16 -3.26
N GLY A 37 13.23 -11.69 -2.22
CA GLY A 37 14.40 -11.08 -1.58
C GLY A 37 15.69 -11.26 -2.36
N ILE A 38 15.72 -12.12 -3.39
CA ILE A 38 16.88 -12.33 -4.28
C ILE A 38 16.67 -11.73 -5.68
N ARG A 39 15.57 -10.97 -5.88
CA ARG A 39 15.22 -10.39 -7.17
C ARG A 39 16.34 -9.47 -7.69
N VAL A 40 16.56 -9.49 -9.00
CA VAL A 40 17.49 -8.61 -9.70
C VAL A 40 16.74 -7.82 -10.76
N ASN A 41 17.10 -6.55 -10.95
CA ASN A 41 16.57 -5.65 -11.99
C ASN A 41 15.03 -5.57 -12.02
N TYR A 42 14.41 -5.67 -10.84
CA TYR A 42 12.97 -5.67 -10.70
C TYR A 42 12.44 -4.25 -10.49
N GLY A 43 11.54 -3.83 -11.39
CA GLY A 43 10.87 -2.54 -11.31
C GLY A 43 11.71 -1.39 -11.85
N ASN A 44 11.16 -0.20 -11.78
CA ASN A 44 11.70 1.00 -12.44
C ASN A 44 12.87 1.66 -11.71
N ASP A 45 12.98 1.47 -10.40
CA ASP A 45 13.94 2.18 -9.56
C ASP A 45 15.11 1.30 -9.10
N PHE A 46 15.18 0.02 -9.52
CA PHE A 46 16.18 -0.95 -9.03
C PHE A 46 17.62 -0.46 -9.24
N GLU A 47 17.94 -0.04 -10.46
CA GLU A 47 19.28 0.45 -10.81
C GLU A 47 19.63 1.72 -10.05
N SER A 48 18.66 2.63 -9.88
CA SER A 48 18.84 3.85 -9.09
C SER A 48 19.15 3.54 -7.61
N TYR A 49 18.53 2.49 -7.05
CA TYR A 49 18.84 2.01 -5.70
C TYR A 49 20.20 1.34 -5.61
N SER A 50 20.58 0.56 -6.63
CA SER A 50 21.91 -0.06 -6.74
C SER A 50 23.00 1.00 -6.78
N GLU A 51 22.87 1.98 -7.67
CA GLU A 51 23.77 3.12 -7.78
C GLU A 51 23.86 3.89 -6.45
N SER A 52 22.72 4.19 -5.82
CA SER A 52 22.69 4.87 -4.51
C SER A 52 23.42 4.10 -3.42
N PHE A 53 23.33 2.76 -3.42
CA PHE A 53 24.04 1.91 -2.47
C PHE A 53 25.56 2.05 -2.62
N TYR A 54 26.07 1.87 -3.85
CA TYR A 54 27.51 1.95 -4.11
C TYR A 54 28.07 3.37 -3.96
N LEU A 55 27.29 4.41 -4.30
CA LEU A 55 27.68 5.81 -4.03
C LEU A 55 27.79 6.09 -2.52
N SER A 56 26.93 5.47 -1.71
CA SER A 56 27.00 5.57 -0.25
C SER A 56 28.28 4.96 0.31
N GLU A 57 28.74 3.82 -0.23
CA GLU A 57 29.98 3.15 0.22
C GLU A 57 31.23 4.02 0.03
N ILE A 58 31.25 4.82 -1.04
CA ILE A 58 32.35 5.76 -1.33
C ILE A 58 32.13 7.17 -0.75
N GLY A 59 31.06 7.38 0.02
CA GLY A 59 30.77 8.65 0.70
C GLY A 59 30.37 9.79 -0.24
N VAL A 60 29.80 9.48 -1.40
CA VAL A 60 29.34 10.47 -2.38
C VAL A 60 27.85 10.75 -2.20
N TYR A 61 27.41 11.95 -2.56
CA TYR A 61 25.98 12.30 -2.56
C TYR A 61 25.18 11.37 -3.48
N PHE A 62 24.03 10.89 -3.00
CA PHE A 62 23.14 10.02 -3.75
C PHE A 62 21.66 10.35 -3.52
N TRP A 63 20.80 9.81 -4.39
CA TRP A 63 19.37 10.01 -4.32
C TRP A 63 18.76 9.32 -3.08
N GLY A 64 18.07 10.11 -2.25
CA GLY A 64 17.47 9.62 -1.00
C GLY A 64 18.36 9.76 0.24
N MET A 65 19.54 10.38 0.14
CA MET A 65 20.43 10.66 1.27
C MET A 65 19.77 11.47 2.40
N ALA A 66 18.70 12.21 2.12
CA ALA A 66 17.93 12.95 3.14
C ALA A 66 17.02 12.05 4.00
N ASP A 67 16.70 10.83 3.56
CA ASP A 67 15.87 9.89 4.30
C ASP A 67 16.74 9.06 5.25
N ILE A 68 16.92 9.58 6.47
CA ILE A 68 17.82 9.04 7.50
C ILE A 68 17.67 7.52 7.71
N LEU A 69 16.44 7.01 7.76
CA LEU A 69 16.21 5.59 8.00
C LEU A 69 16.57 4.73 6.79
N TYR A 70 16.35 5.25 5.58
CA TYR A 70 16.79 4.57 4.36
C TYR A 70 18.32 4.51 4.29
N VAL A 71 19.01 5.61 4.59
CA VAL A 71 20.48 5.65 4.69
C VAL A 71 20.98 4.65 5.73
N PHE A 72 20.36 4.61 6.91
CA PHE A 72 20.70 3.62 7.93
C PHE A 72 20.62 2.18 7.41
N PHE A 73 19.58 1.82 6.66
CA PHE A 73 19.47 0.46 6.09
C PHE A 73 20.55 0.17 5.04
N ILE A 74 20.97 1.17 4.26
CA ILE A 74 22.10 1.03 3.32
C ILE A 74 23.38 0.77 4.11
N GLU A 75 23.71 1.64 5.06
CA GLU A 75 25.00 1.60 5.79
C GLU A 75 25.20 0.33 6.62
N VAL A 76 24.13 -0.25 7.16
CA VAL A 76 24.22 -1.51 7.93
C VAL A 76 24.22 -2.76 7.05
N SER A 77 23.95 -2.63 5.76
CA SER A 77 23.89 -3.75 4.84
C SER A 77 25.26 -4.02 4.22
N PRO A 78 25.79 -5.26 4.27
CA PRO A 78 27.10 -5.61 3.74
C PRO A 78 27.15 -5.73 2.21
N SER A 79 26.00 -5.79 1.54
CA SER A 79 25.90 -5.76 0.07
C SER A 79 24.52 -5.27 -0.34
N PHE A 80 24.39 -4.88 -1.62
CA PHE A 80 23.11 -4.43 -2.16
C PHE A 80 22.05 -5.55 -2.15
N GLU A 81 22.43 -6.79 -2.46
CA GLU A 81 21.53 -7.94 -2.43
C GLU A 81 21.03 -8.23 -1.00
N PHE A 82 21.90 -8.07 0.01
CA PHE A 82 21.47 -8.18 1.40
C PHE A 82 20.49 -7.06 1.76
N PHE A 83 20.73 -5.83 1.29
CA PHE A 83 19.80 -4.72 1.46
C PHE A 83 18.42 -5.01 0.82
N ILE A 84 18.38 -5.54 -0.41
CA ILE A 84 17.14 -6.00 -1.06
C ILE A 84 16.45 -7.08 -0.21
N PHE A 85 17.19 -8.07 0.27
CA PHE A 85 16.64 -9.14 1.10
C PHE A 85 16.02 -8.60 2.39
N VAL A 86 16.74 -7.74 3.12
CA VAL A 86 16.28 -7.15 4.39
C VAL A 86 15.02 -6.30 4.21
N THR A 87 14.99 -5.44 3.20
CA THR A 87 13.81 -4.60 2.92
C THR A 87 12.59 -5.43 2.52
N THR A 88 12.80 -6.51 1.77
CA THR A 88 11.74 -7.48 1.43
C THR A 88 11.23 -8.24 2.64
N PHE A 89 12.16 -8.72 3.48
CA PHE A 89 11.83 -9.38 4.73
C PHE A 89 11.03 -8.45 5.64
N LEU A 90 11.44 -7.18 5.78
CA LEU A 90 10.76 -6.19 6.60
C LEU A 90 9.32 -5.96 6.11
N LEU A 91 9.12 -5.82 4.80
CA LEU A 91 7.79 -5.68 4.20
C LEU A 91 6.91 -6.88 4.51
N PHE A 92 7.43 -8.09 4.29
CA PHE A 92 6.70 -9.34 4.47
C PHE A 92 6.40 -9.63 5.95
N LEU A 93 7.35 -9.31 6.83
CA LEU A 93 7.17 -9.37 8.28
C LEU A 93 6.06 -8.41 8.73
N SER A 94 6.00 -7.20 8.17
CA SER A 94 4.96 -6.23 8.50
C SER A 94 3.56 -6.70 8.09
N ILE A 95 3.42 -7.28 6.90
CA ILE A 95 2.18 -7.92 6.44
C ILE A 95 1.83 -9.10 7.32
N ALA A 96 2.81 -9.91 7.72
CA ALA A 96 2.58 -11.04 8.60
C ALA A 96 2.10 -10.62 9.99
N LEU A 97 2.68 -9.57 10.57
CA LEU A 97 2.25 -9.05 11.86
C LEU A 97 0.80 -8.54 11.79
N VAL A 98 0.42 -7.78 10.77
CA VAL A 98 -0.97 -7.37 10.56
C VAL A 98 -1.89 -8.59 10.44
N GLY A 99 -1.55 -9.55 9.59
CA GLY A 99 -2.32 -10.78 9.41
C GLY A 99 -2.46 -11.60 10.70
N SER A 100 -1.46 -11.60 11.57
CA SER A 100 -1.49 -12.29 12.87
C SER A 100 -2.50 -11.67 13.85
N ALA A 101 -2.81 -10.38 13.70
CA ALA A 101 -3.83 -9.72 14.50
C ALA A 101 -5.26 -10.01 14.04
N LEU A 102 -5.44 -10.59 12.85
CA LEU A 102 -6.74 -10.90 12.27
C LEU A 102 -7.20 -12.35 12.56
N PRO A 103 -8.51 -12.58 12.73
CA PRO A 103 -9.11 -13.92 12.74
C PRO A 103 -8.71 -14.74 11.51
N ARG A 104 -8.64 -16.08 11.64
CA ARG A 104 -8.11 -16.96 10.57
C ARG A 104 -8.78 -16.74 9.21
N HIS A 105 -10.09 -16.54 9.19
CA HIS A 105 -10.84 -16.33 7.95
C HIS A 105 -10.60 -14.95 7.33
N GLU A 106 -10.53 -13.90 8.16
CA GLU A 106 -10.22 -12.55 7.70
C GLU A 106 -8.77 -12.47 7.19
N ARG A 107 -7.83 -13.13 7.89
CA ARG A 107 -6.43 -13.24 7.46
C ARG A 107 -6.27 -13.86 6.09
N PHE A 108 -7.04 -14.91 5.78
CA PHE A 108 -7.05 -15.50 4.44
C PHE A 108 -7.39 -14.45 3.37
N PHE A 109 -8.49 -13.71 3.56
CA PHE A 109 -8.87 -12.65 2.64
C PHE A 109 -7.82 -11.53 2.61
N PHE A 110 -7.30 -11.08 3.75
CA PHE A 110 -6.26 -10.06 3.81
C PHE A 110 -5.02 -10.44 2.99
N ILE A 111 -4.51 -11.67 3.16
CA ILE A 111 -3.35 -12.17 2.42
C ILE A 111 -3.65 -12.27 0.92
N CYS A 112 -4.84 -12.77 0.54
CA CYS A 112 -5.22 -12.85 -0.88
C CYS A 112 -5.36 -11.45 -1.51
N LEU A 113 -6.03 -10.53 -0.84
CA LEU A 113 -6.23 -9.16 -1.33
C LEU A 113 -4.91 -8.40 -1.47
N TYR A 114 -3.92 -8.69 -0.62
CA TYR A 114 -2.56 -8.15 -0.73
C TYR A 114 -1.85 -8.70 -1.96
N PHE A 115 -1.66 -10.03 -2.03
CA PHE A 115 -0.82 -10.65 -3.07
C PHE A 115 -1.43 -10.65 -4.47
N LEU A 116 -2.76 -10.70 -4.60
CA LEU A 116 -3.43 -10.70 -5.90
C LEU A 116 -3.52 -9.30 -6.52
N ASN A 117 -3.19 -8.24 -5.78
CA ASN A 117 -3.21 -6.88 -6.30
C ASN A 117 -1.80 -6.41 -6.67
N PRO A 118 -1.44 -6.40 -7.97
CA PRO A 118 -0.10 -5.98 -8.37
C PRO A 118 0.21 -4.52 -8.02
N PHE A 119 -0.79 -3.64 -8.03
CA PHE A 119 -0.60 -2.24 -7.63
C PHE A 119 -0.33 -2.05 -6.13
N ILE A 120 -0.60 -3.05 -5.30
CA ILE A 120 -0.18 -3.04 -3.90
C ILE A 120 1.11 -3.81 -3.77
N PHE A 121 1.09 -5.10 -4.10
CA PHE A 121 2.19 -5.99 -3.82
C PHE A 121 3.43 -5.71 -4.68
N LEU A 122 3.27 -5.71 -6.01
CA LEU A 122 4.38 -5.56 -6.95
C LEU A 122 4.96 -4.15 -6.94
N MET A 123 4.11 -3.12 -6.83
CA MET A 123 4.57 -1.73 -6.70
C MET A 123 5.37 -1.50 -5.42
N GLN A 124 4.94 -2.06 -4.29
CA GLN A 124 5.71 -1.97 -3.04
C GLN A 124 7.09 -2.61 -3.20
N LEU A 125 7.20 -3.79 -3.83
CA LEU A 125 8.51 -4.39 -4.08
C LEU A 125 9.44 -3.51 -4.94
N SER A 126 8.91 -2.65 -5.81
CA SER A 126 9.69 -1.75 -6.66
C SER A 126 10.17 -0.51 -5.89
N ALA A 127 9.27 0.09 -5.09
CA ALA A 127 9.54 1.36 -4.40
C ALA A 127 10.21 1.14 -3.03
N ILE A 128 11.51 0.77 -3.01
CA ILE A 128 12.22 0.32 -1.79
C ILE A 128 12.13 1.30 -0.61
N ARG A 129 12.48 2.59 -0.81
CA ARG A 129 12.38 3.62 0.24
C ARG A 129 10.96 3.70 0.83
N GLN A 130 9.99 3.74 -0.08
CA GLN A 130 8.58 3.81 0.29
C GLN A 130 8.11 2.52 0.97
N SER A 131 8.64 1.36 0.60
CA SER A 131 8.34 0.07 1.23
C SER A 131 8.86 -0.05 2.65
N ILE A 132 10.03 0.51 2.94
CA ILE A 132 10.49 0.65 4.34
C ILE A 132 9.46 1.47 5.12
N ALA A 133 9.07 2.64 4.61
CA ALA A 133 8.05 3.47 5.26
C ALA A 133 6.69 2.75 5.43
N ILE A 134 6.21 2.07 4.39
CA ILE A 134 4.97 1.27 4.43
C ILE A 134 5.08 0.16 5.48
N SER A 135 6.25 -0.47 5.65
CA SER A 135 6.44 -1.49 6.68
C SER A 135 6.22 -0.94 8.09
N PHE A 136 6.71 0.27 8.37
CA PHE A 136 6.44 0.97 9.64
C PHE A 136 4.97 1.36 9.80
N VAL A 137 4.30 1.78 8.73
CA VAL A 137 2.85 2.05 8.76
C VAL A 137 2.04 0.76 8.97
N ASN A 138 2.47 -0.38 8.42
CA ASN A 138 1.86 -1.68 8.67
C ASN A 138 2.03 -2.11 10.14
N PHE A 139 3.21 -1.89 10.74
CA PHE A 139 3.39 -2.09 12.18
C PHE A 139 2.48 -1.18 13.00
N ALA A 140 2.31 0.08 12.59
CA ALA A 140 1.35 1.00 13.19
C ALA A 140 -0.09 0.47 13.09
N ALA A 141 -0.49 -0.06 11.93
CA ALA A 141 -1.79 -0.69 11.73
C ALA A 141 -2.01 -1.91 12.65
N PHE A 142 -1.00 -2.76 12.82
CA PHE A 142 -1.03 -3.85 13.80
C PHE A 142 -1.30 -3.34 15.22
N LEU A 143 -0.63 -2.25 15.62
CA LEU A 143 -0.81 -1.66 16.94
C LEU A 143 -2.19 -1.01 17.13
N ILE A 144 -2.77 -0.42 16.08
CA ILE A 144 -4.16 0.08 16.11
C ILE A 144 -5.13 -1.06 16.39
N ILE A 145 -4.99 -2.19 15.69
CA ILE A 145 -5.84 -3.38 15.94
C ILE A 145 -5.69 -3.87 17.40
N LYS A 146 -4.51 -3.68 18.00
CA LYS A 146 -4.21 -4.00 19.41
C LYS A 146 -4.53 -2.86 20.39
N ASN A 147 -5.19 -1.78 19.95
CA ASN A 147 -5.52 -0.59 20.76
C ASN A 147 -4.29 0.14 21.37
N LYS A 148 -3.12 0.04 20.74
CA LYS A 148 -1.86 0.68 21.18
C LYS A 148 -1.57 1.96 20.39
N ASN A 149 -2.51 2.91 20.41
CA ASN A 149 -2.51 4.10 19.54
C ASN A 149 -1.28 5.01 19.71
N LYS A 150 -0.77 5.19 20.94
CA LYS A 150 0.44 6.00 21.18
C LYS A 150 1.65 5.47 20.45
N LEU A 151 1.87 4.15 20.51
CA LEU A 151 3.00 3.51 19.84
C LEU A 151 2.79 3.46 18.32
N SER A 152 1.54 3.32 17.86
CA SER A 152 1.20 3.47 16.44
C SER A 152 1.61 4.83 15.88
N PHE A 153 1.40 5.92 16.64
CA PHE A 153 1.83 7.26 16.21
C PHE A 153 3.35 7.34 16.11
N VAL A 154 4.09 6.82 17.10
CA VAL A 154 5.56 6.79 17.07
C VAL A 154 6.07 6.06 15.82
N LEU A 155 5.55 4.86 15.52
CA LEU A 155 5.99 4.10 14.34
C LEU A 155 5.68 4.81 13.03
N SER A 156 4.54 5.48 12.95
CA SER A 156 4.18 6.26 11.76
C SER A 156 5.04 7.51 11.58
N SER A 157 5.42 8.18 12.66
CA SER A 157 6.40 9.28 12.59
C SER A 157 7.78 8.77 12.19
N ILE A 158 8.18 7.57 12.63
CA ILE A 158 9.42 6.94 12.16
C ILE A 158 9.36 6.64 10.66
N ALA A 159 8.19 6.31 10.12
CA ALA A 159 8.03 6.04 8.68
C ALA A 159 8.46 7.23 7.80
N SER A 160 8.29 8.47 8.26
CA SER A 160 8.74 9.66 7.50
C SER A 160 10.26 9.80 7.42
N LEU A 161 11.01 9.10 8.27
CA LEU A 161 12.47 9.03 8.18
C LEU A 161 12.94 8.11 7.05
N ALA A 162 12.09 7.20 6.56
CA ALA A 162 12.40 6.32 5.43
C ALA A 162 11.93 6.88 4.09
N HIS A 163 10.86 7.66 4.10
CA HIS A 163 10.38 8.38 2.93
C HIS A 163 9.57 9.60 3.38
N SER A 164 10.00 10.80 2.99
CA SER A 164 9.38 12.07 3.43
C SER A 164 7.86 12.13 3.28
N SER A 165 7.29 11.60 2.19
CA SER A 165 5.83 11.62 1.99
C SER A 165 5.03 10.80 3.01
N ALA A 166 5.66 9.89 3.76
CA ALA A 166 5.01 9.14 4.82
C ALA A 166 4.62 10.01 6.02
N ILE A 167 5.10 11.26 6.09
CA ILE A 167 4.69 12.23 7.12
C ILE A 167 3.18 12.44 7.18
N VAL A 168 2.47 12.25 6.06
CA VAL A 168 1.00 12.34 5.99
C VAL A 168 0.30 11.24 6.80
N SER A 169 0.94 10.09 6.99
CA SER A 169 0.36 8.98 7.74
C SER A 169 0.17 9.32 9.23
N ALA A 170 1.10 10.07 9.83
CA ALA A 170 1.11 10.37 11.26
C ALA A 170 -0.11 11.19 11.74
N PRO A 171 -0.45 12.36 11.13
CA PRO A 171 -1.65 13.10 11.51
C PRO A 171 -2.93 12.31 11.18
N ALA A 172 -2.96 11.57 10.07
CA ALA A 172 -4.11 10.74 9.72
C ALA A 172 -4.37 9.66 10.78
N LEU A 173 -3.32 9.05 11.32
CA LEU A 173 -3.39 8.04 12.39
C LEU A 173 -3.83 8.64 13.73
N ILE A 174 -3.42 9.87 14.06
CA ILE A 174 -3.95 10.60 15.22
C ILE A 174 -5.46 10.82 15.05
N VAL A 175 -5.87 11.39 13.92
CA VAL A 175 -7.28 11.68 13.63
C VAL A 175 -8.11 10.41 13.68
N GLY A 176 -7.67 9.36 13.00
CA GLY A 176 -8.36 8.06 12.97
C GLY A 176 -8.42 7.36 14.33
N SER A 177 -7.43 7.54 15.21
CA SER A 177 -7.41 6.88 16.52
C SER A 177 -8.11 7.67 17.63
N LEU A 178 -8.09 9.00 17.58
CA LEU A 178 -8.69 9.86 18.61
C LEU A 178 -10.16 10.20 18.33
N LEU A 179 -10.52 10.37 17.05
CA LEU A 179 -11.86 10.83 16.67
C LEU A 179 -12.80 9.68 16.32
N SER A 180 -12.29 8.46 16.10
CA SER A 180 -13.09 7.30 15.68
C SER A 180 -14.34 7.09 16.52
N GLU A 181 -14.23 7.18 17.84
CA GLU A 181 -15.35 6.92 18.73
C GLU A 181 -16.43 8.01 18.74
N ARG A 182 -16.09 9.21 18.24
CA ARG A 182 -16.95 10.41 18.34
C ARG A 182 -17.68 10.75 17.05
N ILE A 183 -17.31 10.14 15.93
CA ILE A 183 -17.87 10.49 14.61
C ILE A 183 -18.90 9.44 14.19
N SER A 184 -20.13 9.89 13.90
CA SER A 184 -21.18 9.03 13.37
C SER A 184 -21.00 8.75 11.89
N LYS A 185 -21.53 7.62 11.41
CA LYS A 185 -21.52 7.25 10.00
C LYS A 185 -22.02 8.36 9.06
N VAL A 186 -23.02 9.14 9.47
CA VAL A 186 -23.57 10.24 8.65
C VAL A 186 -22.55 11.34 8.45
N TYR A 187 -21.84 11.76 9.50
CA TYR A 187 -20.76 12.75 9.39
C TYR A 187 -19.58 12.23 8.58
N VAL A 188 -19.21 10.94 8.76
CA VAL A 188 -18.18 10.31 7.94
C VAL A 188 -18.56 10.34 6.46
N ALA A 189 -19.80 9.98 6.13
CA ALA A 189 -20.29 10.01 4.75
C ALA A 189 -20.26 11.42 4.17
N PHE A 190 -20.83 12.39 4.89
CA PHE A 190 -20.86 13.78 4.47
C PHE A 190 -19.45 14.33 4.24
N PHE A 191 -18.54 14.10 5.19
CA PHE A 191 -17.15 14.53 5.06
C PHE A 191 -16.47 13.86 3.86
N ALA A 192 -16.60 12.54 3.70
CA ALA A 192 -15.97 11.81 2.61
C ALA A 192 -16.41 12.32 1.23
N PHE A 193 -17.73 12.48 1.00
CA PHE A 193 -18.23 12.99 -0.28
C PHE A 193 -17.83 14.45 -0.51
N THR A 194 -17.91 15.29 0.53
CA THR A 194 -17.51 16.70 0.43
C THR A 194 -16.01 16.83 0.11
N SER A 195 -15.16 16.06 0.78
CA SER A 195 -13.71 16.04 0.52
C SER A 195 -13.37 15.56 -0.89
N VAL A 196 -14.08 14.55 -1.41
CA VAL A 196 -13.88 14.10 -2.81
C VAL A 196 -14.28 15.21 -3.79
N ILE A 197 -15.47 15.80 -3.62
CA ILE A 197 -15.96 16.86 -4.53
C ILE A 197 -15.04 18.07 -4.49
N LEU A 198 -14.73 18.58 -3.28
CA LEU A 198 -13.83 19.72 -3.12
C LEU A 198 -12.43 19.39 -3.61
N GLY A 199 -11.93 18.17 -3.34
CA GLY A 199 -10.63 17.73 -3.81
C GLY A 199 -10.56 17.74 -5.34
N LEU A 200 -11.51 17.12 -6.02
CA LEU A 200 -11.56 17.10 -7.49
C LEU A 200 -11.68 18.49 -8.10
N TYR A 201 -12.46 19.39 -7.48
CA TYR A 201 -12.67 20.75 -7.95
C TYR A 201 -11.47 21.68 -7.69
N LEU A 202 -10.88 21.61 -6.49
CA LEU A 202 -9.81 22.50 -6.06
C LEU A 202 -8.43 22.03 -6.55
N PHE A 203 -8.26 20.76 -6.88
CA PHE A 203 -6.96 20.20 -7.22
C PHE A 203 -6.26 20.92 -8.39
N PRO A 204 -6.92 21.24 -9.51
CA PRO A 204 -6.27 21.97 -10.60
C PRO A 204 -5.73 23.35 -10.16
N TYR A 205 -6.41 24.02 -9.22
CA TYR A 205 -5.95 25.30 -8.68
C TYR A 205 -4.76 25.11 -7.74
N LEU A 206 -4.80 24.07 -6.91
CA LEU A 206 -3.70 23.70 -6.03
C LEU A 206 -2.44 23.34 -6.84
N GLU A 207 -2.61 22.55 -7.90
CA GLU A 207 -1.53 22.16 -8.81
C GLU A 207 -0.88 23.39 -9.46
N ASN A 208 -1.68 24.28 -10.04
CA ASN A 208 -1.18 25.54 -10.62
C ASN A 208 -0.45 26.41 -9.59
N PHE A 209 -0.95 26.46 -8.35
CA PHE A 209 -0.28 27.17 -7.26
C PHE A 209 1.06 26.51 -6.90
N LEU A 210 1.11 25.18 -6.79
CA LEU A 210 2.36 24.46 -6.48
C LEU A 210 3.38 24.59 -7.60
N LEU A 211 2.95 24.56 -8.87
CA LEU A 211 3.78 24.80 -10.05
C LEU A 211 4.32 26.24 -10.10
N SER A 212 3.62 27.21 -9.51
CA SER A 212 4.10 28.59 -9.40
C SER A 212 5.24 28.78 -8.38
N ILE A 213 5.50 27.77 -7.54
CA ILE A 213 6.60 27.79 -6.57
C ILE A 213 7.85 27.23 -7.26
N GLU A 214 8.79 28.11 -7.60
CA GLU A 214 10.00 27.82 -8.39
C GLU A 214 10.84 26.65 -7.82
N GLN A 215 10.82 26.45 -6.50
CA GLN A 215 11.52 25.36 -5.79
C GLN A 215 10.88 23.97 -5.99
N LEU A 216 9.62 23.91 -6.44
CA LEU A 216 8.89 22.67 -6.72
C LEU A 216 8.94 22.28 -8.22
N SER A 217 9.59 23.09 -9.06
CA SER A 217 9.75 22.83 -10.50
C SER A 217 10.44 21.50 -10.83
N GLY A 218 11.29 20.96 -9.94
CA GLY A 218 11.90 19.64 -10.12
C GLY A 218 10.93 18.45 -10.08
N TYR A 219 9.67 18.67 -9.68
CA TYR A 219 8.62 17.64 -9.67
C TYR A 219 7.67 17.74 -10.88
N ILE A 220 7.92 18.66 -11.82
CA ILE A 220 7.09 18.90 -13.01
C ILE A 220 6.85 17.62 -13.81
N HIS A 221 7.86 16.75 -13.97
CA HIS A 221 7.73 15.48 -14.68
C HIS A 221 6.67 14.54 -14.07
N TYR A 222 6.42 14.61 -12.76
CA TYR A 222 5.36 13.81 -12.10
C TYR A 222 3.96 14.39 -12.27
N LEU A 223 3.86 15.66 -12.67
CA LEU A 223 2.60 16.36 -12.94
C LEU A 223 2.26 16.28 -14.44
N GLU A 224 3.26 16.43 -15.32
CA GLU A 224 3.08 16.40 -16.78
C GLU A 224 2.82 14.99 -17.35
N GLU A 225 3.38 13.94 -16.75
CA GLU A 225 3.15 12.55 -17.17
C GLU A 225 1.92 11.89 -16.52
N ALA A 226 1.04 12.67 -15.89
CA ALA A 226 -0.16 12.13 -15.28
C ALA A 226 -1.11 11.56 -16.35
N GLU A 227 -0.98 10.27 -16.67
CA GLU A 227 -2.05 9.52 -17.32
C GLU A 227 -3.31 9.70 -16.46
N GLN A 228 -4.28 10.43 -17.00
CA GLN A 228 -5.55 10.68 -16.31
C GLN A 228 -6.16 9.35 -15.87
N GLY A 229 -6.54 9.28 -14.60
CA GLY A 229 -7.16 8.08 -14.06
C GLY A 229 -8.42 7.71 -14.85
N SER A 230 -8.53 6.45 -15.28
CA SER A 230 -9.73 6.03 -16.05
C SER A 230 -11.03 6.20 -15.25
N LEU A 231 -12.12 6.59 -15.92
CA LEU A 231 -13.46 6.67 -15.34
C LEU A 231 -13.86 5.38 -14.61
N MET A 232 -13.47 4.22 -15.15
CA MET A 232 -13.71 2.92 -14.52
C MET A 232 -13.02 2.80 -13.15
N SER A 233 -11.74 3.21 -13.05
CA SER A 233 -11.00 3.22 -11.78
C SER A 233 -11.66 4.15 -10.75
N PHE A 234 -12.17 5.30 -11.20
CA PHE A 234 -12.91 6.23 -10.36
C PHE A 234 -14.20 5.61 -9.83
N VAL A 235 -15.05 5.08 -10.71
CA VAL A 235 -16.34 4.44 -10.35
C VAL A 235 -16.12 3.29 -9.37
N LEU A 236 -15.19 2.39 -9.66
CA LEU A 236 -14.85 1.28 -8.76
C LEU A 236 -14.39 1.79 -7.39
N SER A 237 -13.58 2.85 -7.34
CA SER A 237 -13.12 3.44 -6.08
C SER A 237 -14.25 4.09 -5.28
N VAL A 238 -15.23 4.72 -5.93
CA VAL A 238 -16.45 5.23 -5.28
C VAL A 238 -17.28 4.09 -4.70
N MET A 239 -17.43 2.97 -5.42
CA MET A 239 -18.13 1.79 -4.91
C MET A 239 -17.44 1.20 -3.69
N LEU A 240 -16.11 1.05 -3.73
CA LEU A 240 -15.30 0.59 -2.60
C LEU A 240 -15.44 1.52 -1.39
N LEU A 241 -15.38 2.84 -1.59
CA LEU A 241 -15.59 3.83 -0.53
C LEU A 241 -16.98 3.69 0.09
N SER A 242 -18.00 3.54 -0.75
CA SER A 242 -19.39 3.38 -0.32
C SER A 242 -19.59 2.12 0.52
N PHE A 243 -18.96 0.99 0.17
CA PHE A 243 -19.06 -0.23 0.97
C PHE A 243 -18.52 -0.04 2.39
N ILE A 244 -17.38 0.64 2.56
CA ILE A 244 -16.81 0.90 3.90
C ILE A 244 -17.71 1.86 4.67
N ILE A 245 -18.21 2.94 4.05
CA ILE A 245 -19.12 3.89 4.70
C ILE A 245 -20.41 3.19 5.13
N ILE A 246 -21.03 2.39 4.26
CA ILE A 246 -22.28 1.68 4.56
C ILE A 246 -22.11 0.77 5.79
N ARG A 247 -20.94 0.15 5.94
CA ARG A 247 -20.62 -0.78 7.02
C ARG A 247 -19.68 -0.20 8.09
N TYR A 248 -19.58 1.13 8.17
CA TYR A 248 -18.67 1.85 9.07
C TYR A 248 -18.74 1.36 10.52
N ASP A 249 -19.96 1.29 11.08
CA ASP A 249 -20.18 0.89 12.48
C ASP A 249 -19.86 -0.58 12.77
N THR A 250 -19.61 -1.39 11.73
CA THR A 250 -19.30 -2.81 11.88
C THR A 250 -17.81 -3.11 11.88
N ILE A 251 -17.01 -2.23 11.29
CA ILE A 251 -15.56 -2.34 11.19
C ILE A 251 -14.94 -1.64 12.40
N HIS A 252 -13.72 -2.02 12.80
CA HIS A 252 -12.97 -1.25 13.78
C HIS A 252 -12.87 0.23 13.34
N LYS A 253 -13.49 1.15 14.07
CA LYS A 253 -13.76 2.53 13.60
C LYS A 253 -12.51 3.27 13.12
N SER A 254 -11.38 3.13 13.82
CA SER A 254 -10.11 3.74 13.39
C SER A 254 -9.59 3.18 12.07
N VAL A 255 -9.73 1.86 11.86
CA VAL A 255 -9.34 1.21 10.59
C VAL A 255 -10.27 1.66 9.47
N ALA A 256 -11.58 1.77 9.74
CA ALA A 256 -12.55 2.27 8.79
C ALA A 256 -12.26 3.72 8.37
N LEU A 257 -12.00 4.63 9.31
CA LEU A 257 -11.65 6.02 9.02
C LEU A 257 -10.37 6.13 8.17
N LEU A 258 -9.33 5.36 8.50
CA LEU A 258 -8.08 5.36 7.75
C LEU A 258 -8.25 4.77 6.35
N SER A 259 -9.11 3.76 6.20
CA SER A 259 -9.47 3.20 4.89
C SER A 259 -10.23 4.22 4.05
N ILE A 260 -11.19 4.93 4.67
CA ILE A 260 -11.96 5.99 4.02
C ILE A 260 -11.03 7.13 3.60
N PHE A 261 -10.11 7.56 4.46
CA PHE A 261 -9.11 8.56 4.13
C PHE A 261 -8.26 8.12 2.92
N GLY A 262 -7.72 6.89 2.93
CA GLY A 262 -6.97 6.34 1.80
C GLY A 262 -7.78 6.31 0.50
N LEU A 263 -9.06 5.94 0.56
CA LEU A 263 -9.95 5.91 -0.60
C LEU A 263 -10.35 7.31 -1.11
N ILE A 264 -10.47 8.31 -0.23
CA ILE A 264 -10.66 9.71 -0.62
C ILE A 264 -9.42 10.20 -1.38
N VAL A 265 -8.22 10.02 -0.81
CA VAL A 265 -6.97 10.40 -1.46
C VAL A 265 -6.82 9.70 -2.80
N LYS A 266 -7.20 8.42 -2.89
CA LYS A 266 -7.22 7.65 -4.14
C LYS A 266 -8.18 8.20 -5.19
N LEU A 267 -9.35 8.69 -4.80
CA LEU A 267 -10.28 9.31 -5.73
C LEU A 267 -9.71 10.63 -6.25
N ILE A 268 -9.10 11.43 -5.38
CA ILE A 268 -8.46 12.70 -5.76
C ILE A 268 -7.20 12.45 -6.62
N SER A 269 -6.48 11.34 -6.39
CA SER A 269 -5.28 10.99 -7.16
C SER A 269 -5.54 10.68 -8.64
N THR A 270 -6.81 10.65 -9.08
CA THR A 270 -7.13 10.61 -10.52
C THR A 270 -6.66 11.86 -11.25
N ASN A 271 -6.50 12.98 -10.54
CA ASN A 271 -5.97 14.24 -11.07
C ASN A 271 -4.45 14.38 -10.87
N ALA A 272 -3.81 13.55 -10.04
CA ALA A 272 -2.35 13.57 -9.86
C ALA A 272 -1.76 12.24 -9.39
N LEU A 273 -0.80 11.74 -10.17
CA LEU A 273 -0.10 10.49 -9.87
C LEU A 273 0.69 10.55 -8.56
N MET A 274 1.23 11.70 -8.16
CA MET A 274 1.97 11.83 -6.90
C MET A 274 1.13 11.44 -5.67
N LEU A 275 -0.18 11.75 -5.70
CA LEU A 275 -1.09 11.37 -4.62
C LEU A 275 -1.28 9.86 -4.52
N SER A 276 -1.09 9.13 -5.62
CA SER A 276 -1.19 7.66 -5.62
C SER A 276 -0.13 7.01 -4.72
N ARG A 277 1.04 7.66 -4.55
CA ARG A 277 2.06 7.24 -3.58
C ARG A 277 1.56 7.39 -2.15
N ILE A 278 0.81 8.44 -1.83
CA ILE A 278 0.23 8.64 -0.49
C ILE A 278 -0.77 7.52 -0.16
N VAL A 279 -1.55 7.08 -1.14
CA VAL A 279 -2.54 5.99 -0.97
C VAL A 279 -1.89 4.71 -0.47
N MET A 280 -0.65 4.41 -0.91
CA MET A 280 0.04 3.16 -0.54
C MET A 280 0.24 2.99 0.97
N TYR A 281 0.36 4.09 1.72
CA TYR A 281 0.45 4.04 3.18
C TYR A 281 -0.87 3.61 3.83
N PHE A 282 -2.00 3.78 3.15
CA PHE A 282 -3.32 3.46 3.67
C PHE A 282 -3.90 2.16 3.13
N ASP A 283 -3.26 1.55 2.13
CA ASP A 283 -3.71 0.29 1.53
C ASP A 283 -3.89 -0.82 2.58
N VAL A 284 -3.02 -0.88 3.60
CA VAL A 284 -3.16 -1.87 4.68
C VAL A 284 -4.51 -1.77 5.42
N PHE A 285 -4.99 -0.55 5.68
CA PHE A 285 -6.28 -0.35 6.33
C PHE A 285 -7.42 -0.75 5.41
N ILE A 286 -7.33 -0.40 4.12
CA ILE A 286 -8.29 -0.77 3.09
C ILE A 286 -8.39 -2.31 3.00
N LEU A 287 -7.25 -2.99 2.99
CA LEU A 287 -7.16 -4.46 2.97
C LEU A 287 -7.79 -5.08 4.23
N ILE A 288 -7.50 -4.54 5.42
CA ILE A 288 -8.12 -5.01 6.67
C ILE A 288 -9.64 -4.84 6.59
N SER A 289 -10.14 -3.66 6.22
CA SER A 289 -11.57 -3.38 6.10
C SER A 289 -12.27 -4.35 5.15
N PHE A 290 -11.72 -4.57 3.96
CA PHE A 290 -12.34 -5.49 2.99
C PHE A 290 -12.21 -6.96 3.39
N SER A 291 -11.12 -7.35 4.05
CA SER A 291 -10.99 -8.71 4.57
C SER A 291 -12.06 -9.04 5.61
N PHE A 292 -12.38 -8.09 6.49
CA PHE A 292 -13.45 -8.18 7.46
C PHE A 292 -14.82 -8.23 6.78
N LEU A 293 -15.10 -7.31 5.86
CA LEU A 293 -16.39 -7.25 5.17
C LEU A 293 -16.67 -8.50 4.34
N LEU A 294 -15.68 -9.02 3.60
CA LEU A 294 -15.82 -10.25 2.83
C LEU A 294 -16.18 -11.45 3.72
N PHE A 295 -15.56 -11.56 4.90
CA PHE A 295 -15.87 -12.64 5.82
C PHE A 295 -17.25 -12.48 6.47
N LYS A 296 -17.56 -11.28 6.96
CA LYS A 296 -18.79 -10.99 7.71
C LYS A 296 -20.03 -11.05 6.82
N GLU A 297 -19.93 -10.58 5.59
CA GLU A 297 -21.05 -10.45 4.66
C GLU A 297 -21.12 -11.60 3.65
N ARG A 298 -20.32 -12.66 3.80
CA ARG A 298 -20.15 -13.74 2.81
C ARG A 298 -21.44 -14.40 2.29
N SER A 299 -22.53 -14.36 3.04
CA SER A 299 -23.82 -14.96 2.70
C SER A 299 -24.91 -13.94 2.38
N SER A 300 -24.60 -12.64 2.43
CA SER A 300 -25.57 -11.59 2.15
C SER A 300 -25.47 -11.13 0.69
N TRP A 301 -26.54 -10.54 0.19
CA TRP A 301 -26.54 -9.87 -1.12
C TRP A 301 -25.46 -8.78 -1.20
N PHE A 302 -25.22 -8.08 -0.09
CA PHE A 302 -24.14 -7.10 0.03
C PHE A 302 -22.77 -7.75 -0.20
N GLY A 303 -22.50 -8.91 0.42
CA GLY A 303 -21.24 -9.62 0.24
C GLY A 303 -21.01 -10.11 -1.19
N PHE A 304 -22.08 -10.54 -1.88
CA PHE A 304 -22.00 -10.90 -3.31
C PHE A 304 -21.55 -9.71 -4.17
N TRP A 305 -22.17 -8.55 -4.00
CA TRP A 305 -21.77 -7.32 -4.71
C TRP A 305 -20.36 -6.87 -4.36
N LEU A 306 -20.01 -6.90 -3.07
CA LEU A 306 -18.66 -6.57 -2.61
C LEU A 306 -17.62 -7.46 -3.29
N PHE A 307 -17.84 -8.77 -3.28
CA PHE A 307 -16.95 -9.74 -3.91
C PHE A 307 -16.84 -9.51 -5.41
N GLY A 308 -17.96 -9.26 -6.10
CA GLY A 308 -17.99 -8.94 -7.52
C GLY A 308 -17.20 -7.68 -7.87
N VAL A 309 -17.43 -6.58 -7.14
CA VAL A 309 -16.72 -5.30 -7.36
C VAL A 309 -15.23 -5.44 -7.08
N LEU A 310 -14.84 -6.11 -5.99
CA LEU A 310 -13.43 -6.39 -5.69
C LEU A 310 -12.80 -7.21 -6.81
N THR A 311 -13.46 -8.29 -7.25
CA THR A 311 -12.97 -9.15 -8.34
C THR A 311 -12.76 -8.37 -9.63
N VAL A 312 -13.76 -7.58 -10.05
CA VAL A 312 -13.65 -6.72 -11.25
C VAL A 312 -12.51 -5.70 -11.07
N THR A 313 -12.39 -5.10 -9.89
CA THR A 313 -11.31 -4.14 -9.60
C THR A 313 -9.95 -4.79 -9.72
N TYR A 314 -9.77 -5.99 -9.16
CA TYR A 314 -8.50 -6.71 -9.22
C TYR A 314 -8.18 -7.20 -10.62
N ILE A 315 -9.15 -7.74 -11.37
CA ILE A 315 -8.93 -8.14 -12.77
C ILE A 315 -8.54 -6.94 -13.61
N PHE A 316 -9.27 -5.82 -13.49
CA PHE A 316 -8.98 -4.60 -14.23
C PHE A 316 -7.56 -4.08 -13.91
N ARG A 317 -7.22 -4.02 -12.62
CA ARG A 317 -5.89 -3.63 -12.15
C ARG A 317 -4.80 -4.57 -12.64
N TYR A 318 -5.06 -5.86 -12.58
CA TYR A 318 -4.11 -6.87 -13.02
C TYR A 318 -3.82 -6.72 -14.51
N ILE A 319 -4.85 -6.64 -15.36
CA ILE A 319 -4.69 -6.39 -16.80
C ILE A 319 -3.96 -5.07 -17.05
N LYS A 320 -4.37 -3.98 -16.40
CA LYS A 320 -3.73 -2.66 -16.54
C LYS A 320 -2.25 -2.68 -16.17
N PHE A 321 -1.87 -3.40 -15.12
CA PHE A 321 -0.47 -3.50 -14.69
C PHE A 321 0.36 -4.24 -15.74
N PHE A 322 -0.06 -5.44 -16.14
CA PHE A 322 0.72 -6.30 -17.04
C PHE A 322 0.69 -5.86 -18.52
N VAL A 323 -0.28 -5.03 -18.92
CA VAL A 323 -0.35 -4.40 -20.26
C VAL A 323 0.31 -3.02 -20.30
N SER A 324 0.66 -2.44 -19.14
CA SER A 324 1.31 -1.13 -19.10
C SER A 324 2.64 -1.16 -19.86
N GLN A 325 2.95 -0.09 -20.59
CA GLN A 325 4.21 0.03 -21.35
C GLN A 325 5.42 -0.14 -20.44
N TYR A 326 5.34 0.36 -19.21
CA TYR A 326 6.34 0.16 -18.17
C TYR A 326 6.63 -1.32 -17.95
N TRP A 327 5.60 -2.15 -17.76
CA TRP A 327 5.78 -3.58 -17.53
C TRP A 327 6.26 -4.34 -18.78
N VAL A 328 5.77 -3.96 -19.96
CA VAL A 328 6.14 -4.59 -21.24
C VAL A 328 7.63 -4.37 -21.55
N MET A 329 8.18 -3.17 -21.30
CA MET A 329 9.62 -2.91 -21.46
C MET A 329 10.50 -3.83 -20.60
N PHE A 330 10.06 -4.22 -19.40
CA PHE A 330 10.80 -5.18 -18.58
C PHE A 330 10.73 -6.61 -19.11
N HIS A 331 9.64 -6.96 -19.81
CA HIS A 331 9.48 -8.30 -20.37
C HIS A 331 10.29 -8.50 -21.66
N ASP A 332 10.55 -7.42 -22.42
CA ASP A 332 11.32 -7.42 -23.65
C ASP A 332 12.85 -7.40 -23.43
N LEU A 333 13.31 -7.05 -22.22
CA LEU A 333 14.73 -7.04 -21.85
C LEU A 333 15.30 -8.43 -21.50
N ASP A 334 14.54 -9.52 -21.60
CA ASP A 334 14.92 -10.86 -21.09
C ASP A 334 15.31 -10.85 -19.58
N VAL A 335 14.85 -9.84 -18.83
CA VAL A 335 15.16 -9.65 -17.40
C VAL A 335 14.07 -10.27 -16.52
N LEU A 336 13.84 -11.57 -16.73
CA LEU A 336 13.08 -12.42 -15.81
C LEU A 336 13.85 -13.72 -15.57
N LEU A 337 15.11 -13.59 -15.18
CA LEU A 337 15.71 -14.59 -14.29
C LEU A 337 15.49 -14.10 -12.86
N PHE A 338 14.43 -14.66 -12.26
CA PHE A 338 14.23 -14.89 -10.82
C PHE A 338 14.65 -13.77 -9.85
#